data_AF-A0A7W1NJZ0-F1
#
_entry.id   AF-A0A7W1NJZ0-F1
#
_cell.length_a   1.000
_cell.length_b   1.000
_cell.length_c   1.000
_cell.angle_alpha   90.00
_cell.angle_beta   90.00
_cell.angle_gamma   90.00
#
_symmetry.space_group_name_H-M   'P 1'
#
loop_
_entity.id
_entity.type
_entity.pdbx_description
1 polymer ?
#
loop_
_entity_poly.entity_id
_entity_poly.type
_entity_poly.pdbx_seq_one_letter_code
_entity_poly.pdbx_strand_id
1 'polypeptide(L)'
;MTEFSDFSQILEMTQPSSNGHEVVPDQGATPQVAHIDVDRGVFVTSRGEDIELSGKRISSLMLERLVNEGKPRIPMKEVLILGKHKQMEAAPNDPGYLAMLAEWESNQKIATLIYVFTIGVKGKPDAEFVEEQRAFFPDASDVMMKYLYVCSLVPDEDIDKLTEAIMGQFLPTAKGIEEAGKFTA
;
A
#
# COMPACT_ATOMS: atom_id res chain seq x y z
N MET A 1 13.21 12.22 15.73
CA MET A 1 12.83 12.99 14.54
C MET A 1 13.18 12.10 13.38
N THR A 2 12.19 11.58 12.66
CA THR A 2 12.40 10.60 11.59
C THR A 2 12.13 11.31 10.28
N GLU A 3 13.18 11.42 9.46
CA GLU A 3 13.18 12.12 8.18
C GLU A 3 12.41 11.28 7.16
N PHE A 4 11.19 11.72 6.85
CA PHE A 4 10.44 11.29 5.67
C PHE A 4 10.66 12.37 4.60
N SER A 5 11.79 12.34 3.91
CA SER A 5 12.07 13.31 2.85
C SER A 5 12.15 12.60 1.50
N ASP A 6 11.32 13.11 0.58
CA ASP A 6 11.35 12.98 -0.88
C ASP A 6 11.08 11.59 -1.52
N PHE A 7 9.79 11.30 -1.73
CA PHE A 7 9.31 10.15 -2.51
C PHE A 7 9.05 10.50 -4.00
N SER A 8 9.30 11.74 -4.40
CA SER A 8 8.99 12.26 -5.74
C SER A 8 9.79 11.59 -6.87
N GLN A 9 10.96 11.02 -6.58
CA GLN A 9 11.83 10.38 -7.59
C GLN A 9 11.42 8.95 -7.98
N ILE A 10 10.52 8.30 -7.24
CA ILE A 10 10.13 6.90 -7.51
C ILE A 10 9.09 6.79 -8.63
N LEU A 11 8.34 7.87 -8.90
CA LEU A 11 7.21 7.86 -9.84
C LEU A 11 7.64 7.87 -11.32
N GLU A 12 8.89 8.18 -11.65
CA GLU A 12 9.34 8.34 -13.05
C GLU A 12 9.89 7.06 -13.72
N MET A 13 10.10 5.95 -12.99
CA MET A 13 10.85 4.81 -13.54
C MET A 13 10.12 3.46 -13.62
N THR A 14 8.83 3.37 -13.26
CA THR A 14 7.98 2.22 -13.60
C THR A 14 7.55 2.27 -15.06
N GLN A 15 8.52 2.28 -15.98
CA GLN A 15 8.30 1.83 -17.35
C GLN A 15 8.71 0.36 -17.47
N PRO A 16 7.92 -0.49 -18.14
CA PRO A 16 8.18 -1.92 -18.21
C PRO A 16 9.43 -2.20 -19.05
N SER A 17 10.51 -2.62 -18.40
CA SER A 17 11.67 -3.21 -19.07
C SER A 17 11.28 -4.57 -19.64
N SER A 18 10.95 -4.60 -20.92
CA SER A 18 10.94 -5.80 -21.75
C SER A 18 12.36 -6.34 -21.85
N ASN A 19 12.71 -7.31 -21.01
CA ASN A 19 13.83 -8.21 -21.27
C ASN A 19 13.39 -9.64 -21.03
N GLY A 20 13.42 -10.42 -22.11
CA GLY A 20 12.94 -11.79 -22.18
C GLY A 20 13.71 -12.72 -21.27
N HIS A 21 13.03 -13.25 -20.26
CA HIS A 21 13.28 -14.60 -19.79
C HIS A 21 12.36 -15.54 -20.56
N GLU A 22 12.96 -16.52 -21.25
CA GLU A 22 12.25 -17.67 -21.80
C GLU A 22 11.45 -18.34 -20.68
N VAL A 23 10.13 -18.17 -20.74
CA VAL A 23 9.18 -18.90 -19.89
C VAL A 23 9.16 -20.34 -20.39
N VAL A 24 9.85 -21.24 -19.69
CA VAL A 24 9.58 -22.67 -19.79
C VAL A 24 8.14 -22.87 -19.33
N PRO A 25 7.21 -23.35 -20.17
CA PRO A 25 5.83 -23.51 -19.77
C PRO A 25 5.73 -24.70 -18.81
N ASP A 26 5.63 -24.42 -17.52
CA ASP A 26 5.25 -25.43 -16.54
C ASP A 26 3.81 -25.87 -16.83
N GLN A 27 3.66 -27.13 -17.19
CA GLN A 27 2.40 -27.73 -17.59
C GLN A 27 1.61 -28.09 -16.34
N GLY A 28 0.53 -27.34 -16.04
CA GLY A 28 -0.61 -27.91 -15.30
C GLY A 28 -1.10 -27.22 -14.04
N ALA A 29 -0.66 -26.01 -13.69
CA ALA A 29 -1.29 -25.27 -12.61
C ALA A 29 -2.58 -24.58 -13.09
N THR A 30 -3.75 -25.10 -12.69
CA THR A 30 -4.99 -24.30 -12.70
C THR A 30 -4.72 -23.00 -11.96
N PRO A 31 -5.05 -21.82 -12.52
CA PRO A 31 -4.82 -20.55 -11.82
C PRO A 31 -5.54 -20.60 -10.48
N GLN A 32 -4.77 -20.61 -9.40
CA GLN A 32 -5.33 -20.63 -8.05
C GLN A 32 -5.80 -19.22 -7.71
N VAL A 33 -6.94 -19.12 -7.04
CA VAL A 33 -7.37 -17.84 -6.50
C VAL A 33 -6.53 -17.59 -5.25
N ALA A 34 -5.79 -16.47 -5.23
CA ALA A 34 -5.04 -16.10 -4.04
C ALA A 34 -5.98 -15.99 -2.83
N HIS A 35 -5.56 -16.57 -1.71
CA HIS A 35 -6.40 -16.74 -0.52
C HIS A 35 -5.56 -16.80 0.75
N ILE A 36 -6.25 -16.69 1.89
CA ILE A 36 -5.63 -16.82 3.21
C ILE A 36 -5.81 -18.27 3.68
N ASP A 37 -4.71 -18.92 4.01
CA ASP A 37 -4.73 -20.14 4.81
C ASP A 37 -4.62 -19.73 6.29
N VAL A 38 -5.76 -19.70 6.97
CA VAL A 38 -5.87 -19.22 8.36
C VAL A 38 -5.18 -20.16 9.33
N ASP A 39 -5.20 -21.47 9.07
CA ASP A 39 -4.61 -22.49 9.95
C ASP A 39 -3.08 -22.42 9.92
N ARG A 40 -2.51 -22.13 8.74
CA ARG A 40 -1.06 -21.95 8.57
C ARG A 40 -0.61 -20.50 8.81
N GLY A 41 -1.52 -19.53 8.80
CA GLY A 41 -1.20 -18.12 8.94
C GLY A 41 -0.42 -17.55 7.75
N VAL A 42 -0.67 -18.08 6.56
CA VAL A 42 -0.02 -17.66 5.31
C VAL A 42 -1.04 -17.11 4.32
N PHE A 43 -0.59 -16.20 3.47
CA PHE A 43 -1.29 -15.83 2.25
C PHE A 43 -0.71 -16.65 1.10
N VAL A 44 -1.57 -17.39 0.40
CA VAL A 44 -1.19 -18.17 -0.77
C VAL A 44 -1.45 -17.32 -2.01
N THR A 45 -0.40 -17.00 -2.78
CA THR A 45 -0.52 -16.22 -4.02
C THR A 45 -1.22 -17.03 -5.10
N SER A 46 -1.63 -16.36 -6.18
CA SER A 46 -2.18 -17.02 -7.38
C SER A 46 -1.18 -17.97 -8.06
N ARG A 47 0.12 -17.78 -7.80
CA ARG A 47 1.23 -18.65 -8.22
C ARG A 47 1.45 -19.84 -7.29
N GLY A 48 0.73 -19.92 -6.18
CA GLY A 48 0.88 -20.98 -5.17
C GLY A 48 2.06 -20.77 -4.22
N GLU A 49 2.59 -19.55 -4.14
CA GLU A 49 3.65 -19.21 -3.20
C GLU A 49 3.06 -18.81 -1.84
N ASP A 50 3.68 -19.32 -0.77
CA ASP A 50 3.25 -19.04 0.59
C ASP A 50 3.97 -17.79 1.14
N ILE A 51 3.19 -16.80 1.56
CA ILE A 51 3.67 -15.58 2.20
C ILE A 51 3.26 -15.60 3.66
N GLU A 52 4.23 -15.73 4.55
CA GLU A 52 3.97 -15.73 5.99
C GLU A 52 3.47 -14.37 6.48
N LEU A 53 2.34 -14.37 7.18
CA LEU A 53 1.77 -13.17 7.78
C LEU A 53 2.28 -13.00 9.22
N SER A 54 2.51 -11.77 9.64
CA SER A 54 3.16 -11.44 10.91
C SER A 54 2.30 -11.63 12.13
N GLY A 55 0.97 -11.57 11.97
CA GLY A 55 0.02 -11.50 13.09
C GLY A 55 0.18 -10.24 13.94
N LYS A 56 0.97 -9.25 13.49
CA LYS A 56 1.08 -7.95 14.16
C LYS A 56 -0.11 -7.08 13.79
N ARG A 57 -0.68 -6.41 14.78
CA ARG A 57 -1.78 -5.47 14.56
C ARG A 57 -1.31 -4.26 13.76
N ILE A 58 -2.04 -3.97 12.69
CA ILE A 58 -1.94 -2.69 11.99
C ILE A 58 -2.61 -1.62 12.86
N SER A 59 -1.90 -0.53 13.13
CA SER A 59 -2.44 0.57 13.95
C SER A 59 -3.36 1.44 13.10
N SER A 60 -4.64 1.51 13.49
CA SER A 60 -5.63 2.39 12.84
C SER A 60 -5.22 3.87 12.93
N LEU A 61 -4.63 4.29 14.05
CA LEU A 61 -4.14 5.67 14.22
C LEU A 61 -2.98 5.99 13.27
N MET A 62 -2.06 5.04 13.06
CA MET A 62 -0.97 5.23 12.10
C MET A 62 -1.49 5.28 10.67
N LEU A 63 -2.45 4.42 10.32
CA LEU A 63 -3.09 4.48 9.01
C LEU A 63 -3.81 5.81 8.80
N GLU A 64 -4.60 6.27 9.78
CA GLU A 64 -5.29 7.55 9.71
C GLU A 64 -4.30 8.70 9.53
N ARG A 65 -3.17 8.65 10.23
CA ARG A 65 -2.10 9.62 10.04
C ARG A 65 -1.57 9.58 8.60
N LEU A 66 -1.17 8.42 8.09
CA LEU A 66 -0.64 8.28 6.73
C LEU A 66 -1.66 8.74 5.66
N VAL A 67 -2.95 8.46 5.88
CA VAL A 67 -4.05 8.85 4.99
C VAL A 67 -4.33 10.36 5.00
N ASN A 68 -3.86 11.11 6.00
CA ASN A 68 -4.11 12.55 6.12
C ASN A 68 -2.85 13.42 6.05
N GLU A 69 -1.67 12.83 6.23
CA GLU A 69 -0.38 13.53 6.23
C GLU A 69 -0.11 14.13 4.85
N GLY A 70 0.25 15.41 4.81
CA GLY A 70 0.57 16.12 3.57
C GLY A 70 -0.62 16.45 2.66
N LYS A 71 -1.87 16.19 3.08
CA LYS A 71 -3.04 16.44 2.22
C LYS A 71 -3.12 17.91 1.77
N PRO A 72 -3.17 18.19 0.45
CA PRO A 72 -3.29 19.55 -0.05
C PRO A 72 -4.55 20.23 0.47
N ARG A 73 -4.42 21.51 0.84
CA ARG A 73 -5.58 22.32 1.25
C ARG A 73 -6.28 22.85 0.00
N ILE A 74 -7.61 22.79 0.01
CA ILE A 74 -8.43 23.38 -1.05
C ILE A 74 -8.11 24.89 -1.12
N PRO A 75 -7.71 25.41 -2.28
CA PRO A 75 -7.39 26.82 -2.41
C PRO A 75 -8.66 27.67 -2.29
N MET A 76 -8.52 28.84 -1.70
CA MET A 76 -9.59 29.85 -1.65
C MET A 76 -9.36 30.85 -2.80
N LYS A 77 -10.38 31.10 -3.62
CA LYS A 77 -10.35 32.10 -4.68
C LYS A 77 -11.27 33.25 -4.35
N GLU A 78 -10.84 34.46 -4.68
CA GLU A 78 -11.67 35.64 -4.57
C GLU A 78 -12.70 35.65 -5.71
N VAL A 79 -13.98 35.61 -5.36
CA VAL A 79 -15.09 35.64 -6.30
C VAL A 79 -15.89 36.91 -6.06
N LEU A 80 -16.25 37.58 -7.14
CA LEU A 80 -16.98 38.83 -7.08
C LEU A 80 -18.48 38.54 -7.13
N ILE A 81 -19.14 38.64 -5.98
CA ILE A 81 -20.58 38.44 -5.84
C ILE A 81 -21.29 39.75 -6.21
N LEU A 82 -22.26 39.62 -7.12
CA LEU A 82 -23.14 40.71 -7.58
C LEU A 82 -22.41 41.96 -8.08
N GLY A 83 -21.18 41.80 -8.60
CA GLY A 83 -20.39 42.90 -9.16
C GLY A 83 -19.87 43.92 -8.14
N LYS A 84 -20.06 43.70 -6.83
CA LYS A 84 -19.74 44.69 -5.78
C LYS A 84 -19.03 44.13 -4.55
N HIS A 85 -19.17 42.84 -4.25
CA HIS A 85 -18.62 42.25 -3.03
C HIS A 85 -17.61 41.16 -3.36
N LYS A 86 -16.44 41.20 -2.73
CA LYS A 86 -15.43 40.15 -2.82
C LYS A 86 -15.68 39.13 -1.72
N GLN A 87 -15.88 37.88 -2.09
CA GLN A 87 -15.98 36.76 -1.15
C GLN A 87 -14.91 35.73 -1.48
N MET A 88 -14.32 35.12 -0.45
CA MET A 88 -13.43 33.98 -0.62
C MET A 88 -14.28 32.71 -0.71
N GLU A 89 -14.21 32.00 -1.82
CA GLU A 89 -14.87 30.71 -2.00
C GLU A 89 -13.83 29.61 -2.24
N ALA A 90 -14.13 28.41 -1.76
CA ALA A 90 -13.31 27.24 -2.00
C ALA A 90 -13.35 26.88 -3.50
N ALA A 91 -12.19 26.63 -4.09
CA ALA A 91 -12.05 26.22 -5.49
C ALA A 91 -11.56 24.76 -5.58
N PRO A 92 -12.43 23.77 -5.29
CA PRO A 92 -12.05 22.35 -5.28
C PRO A 92 -11.68 21.82 -6.67
N ASN A 93 -12.11 22.50 -7.73
CA ASN A 93 -11.84 22.13 -9.13
C ASN A 93 -10.68 22.94 -9.73
N ASP A 94 -9.88 23.61 -8.91
CA ASP A 94 -8.69 24.31 -9.40
C ASP A 94 -7.67 23.28 -9.98
N PRO A 95 -7.19 23.46 -11.23
CA PRO A 95 -6.30 22.49 -11.86
C PRO A 95 -5.00 22.25 -11.09
N GLY A 96 -4.43 23.28 -10.44
CA GLY A 96 -3.22 23.13 -9.64
C GLY A 96 -3.48 22.33 -8.37
N TYR A 97 -4.60 22.59 -7.70
CA TYR A 97 -5.04 21.77 -6.57
C TYR A 97 -5.31 20.32 -6.96
N LEU A 98 -5.98 20.07 -8.08
CA LEU A 98 -6.25 18.71 -8.56
C LEU A 98 -4.97 17.93 -8.88
N ALA A 99 -3.96 18.59 -9.47
CA ALA A 99 -2.66 17.98 -9.72
C ALA A 99 -1.94 17.61 -8.41
N MET A 100 -1.89 18.54 -7.45
CA MET A 100 -1.32 18.27 -6.12
C MET A 100 -2.09 17.18 -5.37
N LEU A 101 -3.42 17.15 -5.51
CA LEU A 101 -4.26 16.14 -4.88
C LEU A 101 -3.98 14.75 -5.48
N ALA A 102 -3.85 14.63 -6.79
CA ALA A 102 -3.54 13.37 -7.47
C ALA A 102 -2.15 12.84 -7.07
N GLU A 103 -1.14 13.71 -7.02
CA GLU A 103 0.21 13.36 -6.56
C GLU A 103 0.17 12.88 -5.10
N TRP A 104 -0.53 13.63 -4.24
CA TRP A 104 -0.72 13.25 -2.85
C TRP A 104 -1.43 11.90 -2.69
N GLU A 105 -2.51 11.65 -3.42
CA GLU A 105 -3.25 10.38 -3.39
C GLU A 105 -2.35 9.20 -3.80
N SER A 106 -1.49 9.39 -4.80
CA SER A 106 -0.52 8.38 -5.24
C SER A 106 0.50 8.07 -4.13
N ASN A 107 1.11 9.12 -3.56
CA ASN A 107 2.10 8.99 -2.49
C ASN A 107 1.48 8.38 -1.23
N GLN A 108 0.25 8.77 -0.89
CA GLN A 108 -0.50 8.26 0.26
C GLN A 108 -0.80 6.76 0.14
N LYS A 109 -1.14 6.27 -1.05
CA LYS A 109 -1.33 4.83 -1.31
C LYS A 109 -0.02 4.06 -1.12
N ILE A 110 1.08 4.54 -1.68
CA ILE A 110 2.40 3.91 -1.54
C ILE A 110 2.82 3.86 -0.07
N ALA A 111 2.71 4.98 0.66
CA ALA A 111 3.04 5.03 2.08
C ALA A 111 2.20 4.06 2.93
N THR A 112 0.92 3.90 2.57
CA THR A 112 0.02 2.93 3.20
C THR A 112 0.49 1.50 2.95
N LEU A 113 0.81 1.14 1.69
CA LEU A 113 1.29 -0.20 1.34
C LEU A 113 2.64 -0.52 2.00
N ILE A 114 3.57 0.43 2.00
CA ILE A 114 4.86 0.31 2.70
C ILE A 114 4.62 -0.05 4.17
N TYR A 115 3.73 0.68 4.85
CA TYR A 115 3.42 0.42 6.25
C TYR A 115 2.76 -0.95 6.44
N VAL A 116 1.73 -1.26 5.65
CA VAL A 116 0.97 -2.52 5.73
C VAL A 116 1.88 -3.72 5.50
N PHE A 117 2.72 -3.71 4.46
CA PHE A 117 3.60 -4.84 4.14
C PHE A 117 4.75 -4.98 5.14
N THR A 118 5.34 -3.87 5.56
CA THR A 118 6.43 -3.89 6.55
C THR A 118 5.99 -4.49 7.87
N ILE A 119 4.76 -4.19 8.30
CA ILE A 119 4.21 -4.74 9.55
C ILE A 119 3.57 -6.11 9.34
N GLY A 120 2.79 -6.28 8.27
CA GLY A 120 1.89 -7.41 8.05
C GLY A 120 2.53 -8.67 7.49
N VAL A 121 3.67 -8.57 6.81
CA VAL A 121 4.39 -9.73 6.25
C VAL A 121 5.60 -10.07 7.12
N LYS A 122 5.85 -11.35 7.37
CA LYS A 122 7.05 -11.83 8.07
C LYS A 122 8.26 -11.85 7.14
N GLY A 123 9.42 -12.00 7.74
CA GLY A 123 10.67 -12.04 7.01
C GLY A 123 11.25 -10.65 6.75
N LYS A 124 12.43 -10.70 6.17
CA LYS A 124 13.25 -9.58 5.74
C LYS A 124 13.93 -10.01 4.43
N PRO A 125 14.24 -9.07 3.53
CA PRO A 125 15.02 -9.40 2.35
C PRO A 125 16.36 -10.03 2.75
N ASP A 126 16.81 -10.98 1.94
CA ASP A 126 18.17 -11.49 2.05
C ASP A 126 19.20 -10.45 1.58
N ALA A 127 20.48 -10.72 1.84
CA ALA A 127 21.54 -9.77 1.53
C ALA A 127 21.73 -9.56 0.01
N GLU A 128 21.52 -10.61 -0.78
CA GLU A 128 21.67 -10.57 -2.24
C GLU A 128 20.63 -9.64 -2.85
N PHE A 129 19.36 -9.81 -2.46
CA PHE A 129 18.28 -8.92 -2.85
C PHE A 129 18.55 -7.46 -2.44
N VAL A 130 19.03 -7.23 -1.22
CA VAL A 130 19.35 -5.85 -0.76
C VAL A 130 20.48 -5.23 -1.59
N GLU A 131 21.52 -5.98 -1.90
CA GLU A 131 22.63 -5.50 -2.72
C GLU A 131 22.18 -5.16 -4.14
N GLU A 132 21.40 -6.03 -4.77
CA GLU A 132 20.82 -5.78 -6.09
C GLU A 132 19.93 -4.55 -6.10
N GLN A 133 19.00 -4.42 -5.15
CA GLN A 133 18.09 -3.30 -5.10
C GLN A 133 18.78 -1.98 -4.75
N ARG A 134 19.83 -1.99 -3.93
CA ARG A 134 20.61 -0.78 -3.63
C ARG A 134 21.40 -0.25 -4.83
N ALA A 135 21.66 -1.08 -5.84
CA ALA A 135 22.25 -0.58 -7.09
C ALA A 135 21.30 0.37 -7.84
N PHE A 136 19.98 0.17 -7.71
CA PHE A 136 18.95 1.02 -8.30
C PHE A 136 18.42 2.08 -7.34
N PHE A 137 18.36 1.76 -6.04
CA PHE A 137 17.83 2.60 -4.97
C PHE A 137 18.87 2.76 -3.85
N PRO A 138 19.96 3.52 -4.06
CA PRO A 138 21.08 3.58 -3.12
C PRO A 138 20.70 4.12 -1.74
N ASP A 139 19.75 5.06 -1.70
CA ASP A 139 19.30 5.74 -0.48
C ASP A 139 18.01 5.15 0.11
N ALA A 140 17.53 4.02 -0.42
CA ALA A 140 16.30 3.42 0.09
C ALA A 140 16.49 2.88 1.51
N SER A 141 15.55 3.27 2.39
CA SER A 141 15.50 2.81 3.77
C SER A 141 15.23 1.30 3.87
N ASP A 142 15.55 0.69 5.00
CA ASP A 142 15.25 -0.74 5.25
C ASP A 142 13.75 -1.05 5.13
N VAL A 143 12.90 -0.08 5.45
CA VAL A 143 11.44 -0.16 5.31
C VAL A 143 11.05 -0.22 3.82
N MET A 144 11.69 0.61 2.99
CA MET A 144 11.51 0.56 1.53
C MET A 144 12.04 -0.74 0.95
N MET A 145 13.20 -1.22 1.39
CA MET A 145 13.77 -2.51 0.95
C MET A 145 12.84 -3.67 1.25
N LYS A 146 12.22 -3.68 2.43
CA LYS A 146 11.22 -4.69 2.77
C LYS A 146 9.96 -4.57 1.90
N TYR A 147 9.51 -3.37 1.60
CA TYR A 147 8.38 -3.16 0.68
C TYR A 147 8.69 -3.74 -0.70
N LEU A 148 9.85 -3.40 -1.29
CA LEU A 148 10.28 -3.91 -2.59
C LEU A 148 10.37 -5.44 -2.60
N TYR A 149 10.88 -6.03 -1.53
CA TYR A 149 10.95 -7.48 -1.36
C TYR A 149 9.58 -8.15 -1.36
N VAL A 150 8.60 -7.58 -0.65
CA VAL A 150 7.24 -8.11 -0.67
C VAL A 150 6.63 -7.98 -2.06
N CYS A 151 6.82 -6.84 -2.73
CA CYS A 151 6.37 -6.63 -4.11
C CYS A 151 7.02 -7.58 -5.12
N SER A 152 8.26 -8.05 -4.90
CA SER A 152 8.87 -9.05 -5.79
C SER A 152 8.30 -10.45 -5.63
N LEU A 153 7.71 -10.77 -4.47
CA LEU A 153 7.11 -12.07 -4.17
C LEU A 153 5.62 -12.14 -4.56
N VAL A 154 4.94 -11.00 -4.56
CA VAL A 154 3.50 -10.94 -4.76
C VAL A 154 3.20 -10.51 -6.19
N PRO A 155 2.45 -11.30 -6.98
CA PRO A 155 1.96 -10.86 -8.28
C PRO A 155 1.11 -9.58 -8.13
N ASP A 156 1.20 -8.65 -9.08
CA ASP A 156 0.50 -7.36 -9.02
C ASP A 156 -1.02 -7.54 -8.80
N GLU A 157 -1.62 -8.56 -9.41
CA GLU A 157 -3.05 -8.89 -9.27
C GLU A 157 -3.46 -9.37 -7.87
N ASP A 158 -2.51 -9.75 -7.03
CA ASP A 158 -2.73 -10.27 -5.67
C ASP A 158 -2.45 -9.24 -4.58
N ILE A 159 -1.85 -8.09 -4.92
CA ILE A 159 -1.48 -7.02 -3.99
C ILE A 159 -2.68 -6.52 -3.19
N ASP A 160 -3.82 -6.29 -3.84
CA ASP A 160 -5.04 -5.82 -3.18
C ASP A 160 -5.57 -6.88 -2.20
N LYS A 161 -5.57 -8.16 -2.60
CA LYS A 161 -6.02 -9.26 -1.74
C LYS A 161 -5.09 -9.48 -0.55
N LEU A 162 -3.78 -9.36 -0.74
CA LEU A 162 -2.82 -9.43 0.36
C LEU A 162 -3.03 -8.26 1.34
N THR A 163 -3.27 -7.07 0.81
CA THR A 163 -3.56 -5.88 1.63
C THR A 163 -4.83 -6.10 2.44
N GLU A 164 -5.91 -6.56 1.81
CA GLU A 164 -7.16 -6.95 2.48
C GLU A 164 -6.94 -8.05 3.52
N ALA A 165 -6.11 -9.05 3.21
CA ALA A 165 -5.79 -10.14 4.11
C ALA A 165 -5.12 -9.63 5.39
N ILE A 166 -4.07 -8.82 5.27
CA ILE A 166 -3.34 -8.24 6.39
C ILE A 166 -4.26 -7.35 7.24
N MET A 167 -5.04 -6.51 6.59
CA MET A 167 -5.99 -5.59 7.25
C MET A 167 -7.15 -6.34 7.92
N GLY A 168 -7.60 -7.42 7.30
CA GLY A 168 -8.72 -8.26 7.73
C GLY A 168 -8.40 -9.19 8.91
N GLN A 169 -7.12 -9.45 9.21
CA GLN A 169 -6.70 -10.30 10.35
C GLN A 169 -7.28 -9.87 11.70
N PHE A 170 -7.65 -8.59 11.84
CA PHE A 170 -8.15 -8.02 13.08
C PHE A 170 -9.56 -7.43 12.96
N LEU A 171 -10.21 -7.61 11.81
CA LEU A 171 -11.63 -7.27 11.68
C LEU A 171 -12.46 -8.31 12.43
N PRO A 172 -13.41 -7.91 13.29
CA PRO A 172 -14.32 -8.85 13.93
C PRO A 172 -15.08 -9.63 12.85
N THR A 173 -14.98 -10.95 12.87
CA THR A 173 -15.78 -11.79 11.96
C THR A 173 -17.24 -11.75 12.39
N ALA A 174 -18.18 -11.91 11.46
CA ALA A 174 -19.61 -11.97 11.78
C ALA A 174 -19.91 -13.05 12.85
N LYS A 175 -19.21 -14.19 12.76
CA LYS A 175 -19.26 -15.26 13.76
C LYS A 175 -18.70 -14.82 15.13
N GLY A 176 -17.57 -14.11 15.16
CA GLY A 176 -16.99 -13.59 16.39
C GLY A 176 -17.86 -12.52 17.07
N ILE A 177 -18.58 -11.72 16.29
CA ILE A 177 -19.58 -10.75 16.79
C ILE A 177 -20.78 -11.49 17.40
N GLU A 178 -21.29 -12.53 16.73
CA GLU A 178 -22.40 -13.34 17.21
C GLU A 178 -22.06 -14.10 18.50
N GLU A 179 -20.86 -14.67 18.58
CA GLU A 179 -20.37 -15.36 19.78
C GLU A 179 -20.17 -14.40 20.95
N ALA A 180 -19.56 -13.22 20.73
CA ALA A 180 -19.41 -12.19 21.76
C ALA A 180 -20.76 -11.68 22.28
N GLY A 181 -21.76 -11.53 21.39
CA GLY A 181 -23.12 -11.13 21.76
C GLY A 181 -23.84 -12.12 22.67
N LYS A 182 -23.48 -13.40 22.63
CA LYS A 182 -24.04 -14.46 23.49
C LYS A 182 -23.49 -14.44 24.92
N PHE A 183 -22.34 -13.80 25.16
CA PHE A 183 -21.73 -13.68 26.51
C PHE A 183 -22.18 -12.42 27.27
N THR A 184 -22.94 -11.53 26.62
CA THR A 184 -23.47 -10.29 27.20
C THR A 184 -24.97 -10.34 27.52
N ALA A 185 -25.59 -11.52 27.49
CA ALA A 185 -27.02 -11.73 27.79
C ALA A 185 -27.22 -12.60 29.04
#